data_AF-A0A401G978-F1
#
_entry.id   AF-A0A401G978-F1
#
_cell.length_a   1.000
_cell.length_b   1.000
_cell.length_c   1.000
_cell.angle_alpha   90.00
_cell.angle_beta   90.00
_cell.angle_gamma   90.00
#
_symmetry.space_group_name_H-M   'P 1'
#
loop_
_entity.id
_entity.type
_entity.pdbx_description
1 polymer ?
#
loop_
_entity_poly.entity_id
_entity_poly.type
_entity_poly.pdbx_seq_one_letter_code
_entity_poly.pdbx_strand_id
1 'polypeptide(L)' 'MARRSAPPGSGPAYYSGAPSRRAIGDPNESAFSQFLREEIWAPEKLPGNVSILTGIAVFFGGIAAIRTFGDLMIPA' A
#
# COMPACT_ATOMS: atom_id res chain seq x y z
N MET A 1 53.05 9.06 12.23
CA MET A 1 51.72 9.71 12.09
C MET A 1 50.95 8.99 11.00
N ALA A 2 49.90 8.26 11.38
CA ALA A 2 49.13 7.38 10.50
C ALA A 2 48.31 8.17 9.48
N ARG A 3 48.31 7.71 8.23
CA ARG A 3 47.53 8.26 7.13
C ARG A 3 46.04 8.10 7.48
N ARG A 4 45.33 9.21 7.73
CA ARG A 4 43.86 9.22 7.83
C ARG A 4 43.31 8.86 6.45
N SER A 5 42.93 7.60 6.24
CA SER A 5 42.11 7.19 5.11
C SER A 5 40.74 7.86 5.24
N ALA A 6 40.34 8.65 4.24
CA ALA A 6 39.01 9.22 4.19
C ALA A 6 37.94 8.10 4.14
N PRO A 7 36.76 8.28 4.75
CA PRO A 7 35.67 7.31 4.71
C PRO A 7 35.28 6.97 3.26
N PRO A 8 34.87 5.72 2.95
CA PRO A 8 34.34 5.37 1.64
C PRO A 8 33.11 6.25 1.33
N GLY A 9 33.21 7.12 0.32
CA GLY A 9 32.12 8.03 -0.10
C GLY A 9 32.42 9.53 -0.06
N SER A 10 33.64 9.98 0.27
CA SER A 10 34.02 11.40 0.31
C SER A 10 34.30 12.05 -1.06
N GLY A 11 33.61 11.60 -2.11
CA GLY A 11 33.68 12.20 -3.45
C GLY A 11 32.70 13.37 -3.57
N PRO A 12 33.04 14.45 -4.29
CA PRO A 12 32.17 15.62 -4.38
C PRO A 12 30.90 15.28 -5.16
N ALA A 13 29.75 15.44 -4.50
CA ALA A 13 28.43 15.11 -5.00
C ALA A 13 27.92 16.16 -6.00
N TYR A 14 28.37 16.09 -7.25
CA TYR A 14 27.89 16.97 -8.33
C TYR A 14 26.78 16.37 -9.19
N TYR A 15 26.10 15.33 -8.72
CA TYR A 15 24.93 14.76 -9.39
C TYR A 15 23.98 14.12 -8.35
N SER A 16 23.06 14.90 -7.79
CA SER A 16 21.89 14.36 -7.05
C SER A 16 20.66 14.31 -7.96
N GLY A 17 20.87 13.89 -9.21
CA GLY A 17 19.83 13.66 -10.20
C GLY A 17 19.14 12.33 -9.98
N ALA A 18 18.24 12.29 -9.00
CA ALA A 18 17.02 11.48 -8.92
C ALA A 18 16.59 11.47 -7.44
N PRO A 19 15.30 11.64 -7.12
CA PRO A 19 14.84 11.07 -5.86
C PRO A 19 15.20 9.59 -5.96
N SER A 20 16.13 9.15 -5.10
CA SER A 20 16.10 7.77 -4.62
C SER A 20 14.63 7.52 -4.36
N ARG A 21 14.01 6.68 -5.18
CA ARG A 21 12.75 6.03 -4.83
C ARG A 21 13.14 5.30 -3.57
N ARG A 22 13.05 5.99 -2.42
CA ARG A 22 13.34 5.44 -1.11
C ARG A 22 12.46 4.22 -1.13
N ALA A 23 13.08 3.05 -1.24
CA ALA A 23 12.38 1.84 -0.91
C ALA A 23 11.92 2.11 0.52
N ILE A 24 10.62 2.38 0.69
CA ILE A 24 9.99 2.53 2.01
C ILE A 24 9.85 1.11 2.59
N GLY A 25 10.85 0.25 2.35
CA GLY A 25 10.97 -1.07 2.93
C GLY A 25 12.00 -0.92 4.04
N ASP A 26 11.53 -0.93 5.28
CA ASP A 26 12.42 -1.09 6.41
C ASP A 26 12.99 -2.52 6.33
N PRO A 27 14.32 -2.72 6.34
CA PRO A 27 14.91 -4.06 6.34
C PRO A 27 14.52 -4.89 7.59
N ASN A 28 13.96 -4.28 8.63
CA ASN A 28 13.38 -4.97 9.78
C ASN A 28 11.85 -5.18 9.66
N GLU A 29 11.24 -4.93 8.50
CA GLU A 29 9.80 -5.11 8.32
C GLU A 29 9.39 -6.58 8.34
N SER A 30 8.25 -6.87 8.95
CA SER A 30 7.67 -8.22 8.87
C SER A 30 7.16 -8.50 7.45
N ALA A 31 7.18 -9.77 7.04
CA ALA A 31 6.66 -10.19 5.73
C ALA A 31 5.20 -9.77 5.50
N PHE A 32 4.41 -9.69 6.56
CA PHE A 32 3.04 -9.19 6.50
C PHE A 32 2.99 -7.68 6.21
N SER A 33 3.83 -6.88 6.88
CA SER A 33 3.95 -5.44 6.60
C SER A 33 4.40 -5.18 5.17
N GLN A 34 5.39 -5.95 4.70
CA GLN A 34 5.86 -5.89 3.32
C GLN A 34 4.72 -6.20 2.34
N PHE A 35 3.95 -7.26 2.58
CA PHE A 35 2.82 -7.63 1.73
C PHE A 35 1.79 -6.50 1.65
N LEU A 36 1.39 -5.92 2.77
CA LEU A 36 0.39 -4.85 2.75
C LEU A 36 0.91 -3.63 1.98
N ARG A 37 2.18 -3.26 2.16
CA ARG A 37 2.83 -2.17 1.42
C ARG A 37 2.84 -2.43 -0.09
N GLU A 38 3.19 -3.65 -0.51
CA GLU A 38 3.42 -3.99 -1.92
C GLU A 38 2.14 -4.36 -2.68
N GLU A 39 1.18 -5.00 -2.01
CA GLU A 39 -0.03 -5.55 -2.65
C GLU A 39 -1.27 -4.71 -2.40
N ILE A 40 -1.43 -4.15 -1.20
CA ILE A 40 -2.64 -3.39 -0.83
C ILE A 40 -2.46 -1.90 -1.10
N TRP A 41 -1.34 -1.33 -0.64
CA TRP A 41 -1.12 0.13 -0.64
C TRP A 41 -0.20 0.66 -1.72
N ALA A 42 0.36 -0.22 -2.57
CA ALA A 42 1.14 0.22 -3.71
C ALA A 42 0.30 1.13 -4.64
N PRO A 43 0.80 2.31 -5.04
CA PRO A 43 0.02 3.29 -5.76
C PRO A 43 -0.50 2.77 -7.11
N GLU A 44 0.22 1.84 -7.74
CA GLU A 44 -0.17 1.19 -8.99
C GLU A 44 -1.35 0.23 -8.81
N LYS A 45 -1.54 -0.32 -7.60
CA LYS A 45 -2.58 -1.30 -7.28
C LYS A 45 -3.79 -0.67 -6.59
N LEU A 46 -3.65 0.52 -5.99
CA LEU A 46 -4.72 1.21 -5.28
C LEU A 46 -6.03 1.34 -6.10
N PRO A 47 -6.03 1.78 -7.37
CA PRO A 47 -7.27 1.89 -8.13
C PRO A 47 -7.99 0.55 -8.32
N GLY A 48 -7.21 -0.52 -8.59
CA GLY A 48 -7.74 -1.88 -8.72
C GLY A 48 -8.30 -2.41 -7.40
N ASN A 49 -7.55 -2.25 -6.30
CA ASN A 49 -7.96 -2.67 -4.96
C ASN A 49 -9.23 -1.96 -4.49
N VAL A 50 -9.36 -0.65 -4.75
CA VAL A 50 -10.58 0.12 -4.47
C VAL A 50 -11.75 -0.39 -5.30
N SER A 51 -11.53 -0.73 -6.56
CA SER A 51 -12.59 -1.28 -7.42
C SER A 51 -13.07 -2.64 -6.91
N ILE A 52 -12.16 -3.52 -6.47
CA ILE A 52 -12.49 -4.81 -5.87
C ILE A 52 -13.29 -4.60 -4.57
N LEU A 53 -12.80 -3.74 -3.67
CA LEU A 53 -13.49 -3.40 -2.43
C LEU A 53 -14.90 -2.89 -2.69
N THR A 54 -15.05 -2.00 -3.67
CA THR A 54 -16.34 -1.43 -4.07
C THR A 54 -17.27 -2.51 -4.61
N GLY A 55 -16.78 -3.40 -5.47
CA GLY A 55 -17.57 -4.52 -6.00
C GLY A 55 -18.09 -5.44 -4.91
N ILE A 56 -17.22 -5.83 -3.97
CA ILE A 56 -17.60 -6.64 -2.79
C ILE A 56 -18.66 -5.92 -1.95
N ALA A 57 -18.44 -4.63 -1.66
CA ALA A 57 -19.36 -3.83 -0.87
C ALA A 57 -20.74 -3.69 -1.53
N VAL A 58 -20.79 -3.42 -2.83
CA VAL A 58 -22.06 -3.32 -3.58
C VAL A 58 -22.79 -4.65 -3.62
N PHE A 59 -22.07 -5.77 -3.82
CA PHE A 59 -22.66 -7.10 -3.85
C PHE A 59 -23.36 -7.45 -2.53
N PHE A 60 -22.61 -7.39 -1.41
CA PHE A 60 -23.18 -7.71 -0.10
C PHE A 60 -24.17 -6.65 0.39
N GLY A 61 -23.92 -5.37 0.09
CA GLY A 61 -24.85 -4.28 0.37
C GLY A 61 -26.18 -4.45 -0.36
N GLY A 62 -26.16 -4.89 -1.62
CA GLY A 62 -27.36 -5.20 -2.39
C GLY A 62 -28.16 -6.37 -1.80
N ILE A 63 -27.47 -7.45 -1.40
CA ILE A 63 -28.13 -8.58 -0.71
C ILE A 63 -28.79 -8.12 0.58
N ALA A 64 -28.06 -7.36 1.40
CA ALA A 64 -28.60 -6.82 2.64
C ALA A 64 -29.81 -5.94 2.35
N ALA A 65 -29.70 -4.99 1.41
CA ALA A 65 -30.79 -4.08 1.05
C ALA A 65 -32.06 -4.83 0.62
N ILE A 66 -31.93 -5.83 -0.27
CA ILE A 66 -33.09 -6.63 -0.74
C ILE A 66 -33.69 -7.43 0.42
N ARG A 67 -32.85 -8.02 1.28
CA ARG A 67 -33.33 -8.78 2.44
C ARG A 67 -34.12 -7.89 3.40
N THR A 68 -33.60 -6.71 3.73
CA THR A 68 -34.29 -5.75 4.60
C THR A 68 -35.57 -5.24 3.95
N PHE A 69 -35.58 -5.03 2.62
CA PHE A 69 -36.79 -4.63 1.91
C PHE A 69 -37.86 -5.72 1.91
N GLY A 70 -37.46 -7.00 1.80
CA GLY A 70 -38.35 -8.15 1.95
C GLY A 70 -39.00 -8.22 3.33
N ASP A 71 -38.21 -8.04 4.39
CA ASP A 71 -38.71 -8.02 5.77
C ASP A 71 -39.67 -6.82 6.01
N LEU A 72 -39.46 -5.68 5.35
CA LEU A 72 -40.35 -4.52 5.43
C LEU A 72 -41.65 -4.68 4.64
N MET A 73 -41.64 -5.42 3.52
CA MET A 73 -42.83 -5.63 2.67
C MET A 73 -43.70 -6.79 3.13
N ILE A 74 -43.19 -7.67 3.99
CA ILE A 74 -43.97 -8.71 4.67
C ILE A 74 -44.00 -8.35 6.17
N PRO A 75 -44.91 -7.47 6.62
CA PRO A 75 -45.13 -7.30 8.05
C PRO A 75 -45.60 -8.63 8.63
N ALA A 76 -45.01 -9.01 9.77
CA ALA A 76 -45.34 -10.23 10.52
C ALA A 76 -46.84 -10.32 10.87
#